data_AF-A0A1Z4JI49-F1
#
_entry.id   AF-A0A1Z4JI49-F1
#
_cell.length_a   1.000
_cell.length_b   1.000
_cell.length_c   1.000
_cell.angle_alpha   90.00
_cell.angle_beta   90.00
_cell.angle_gamma   90.00
#
_symmetry.space_group_name_H-M   'P 1'
#
loop_
_entity.id
_entity.type
_entity.pdbx_description
1 polymer ?
#
loop_
_entity_poly.entity_id
_entity_poly.type
_entity_poly.pdbx_seq_one_letter_code
_entity_poly.pdbx_strand_id
1 'polypeptide(L)'
;MQLRDGKAYFPTSEMHGVLLTHSKQNALNIIKAHLRFVQPYIWQENDDQYLKHIGIDILLEQLGEESPKKKTQYLAARAYISAWLANNPEVFKDAQLTGQELDRKKISAMQAVRNKATHCALSGTPFGQGVECHVHHIEGVSEQPNLATDPKNLIAIREDIHKAYHNWVNSQGGSVTRATLKQFAASHGYTTKW
;
A
#
# COMPACT_ATOMS: atom_id res chain seq x y z
N MET A 1 -21.11 -5.52 -2.95
CA MET A 1 -19.68 -5.56 -2.53
C MET A 1 -19.04 -6.78 -3.17
N GLN A 2 -17.79 -6.66 -3.61
CA GLN A 2 -16.96 -7.76 -4.09
C GLN A 2 -15.65 -7.83 -3.29
N LEU A 3 -15.09 -9.04 -3.18
CA LEU A 3 -13.80 -9.28 -2.56
C LEU A 3 -12.76 -9.60 -3.64
N ARG A 4 -11.67 -8.84 -3.64
CA ARG A 4 -10.50 -9.06 -4.51
C ARG A 4 -9.23 -8.91 -3.70
N ASP A 5 -8.37 -9.93 -3.73
CA ASP A 5 -7.13 -9.98 -2.95
C ASP A 5 -7.35 -9.62 -1.46
N GLY A 6 -8.41 -10.16 -0.87
CA GLY A 6 -8.80 -9.88 0.51
C GLY A 6 -9.21 -8.43 0.77
N LYS A 7 -9.53 -7.64 -0.25
CA LYS A 7 -9.98 -6.25 -0.10
C LYS A 7 -11.43 -6.15 -0.52
N ALA A 8 -12.24 -5.50 0.30
CA ALA A 8 -13.62 -5.15 -0.02
C ALA A 8 -13.66 -3.97 -0.99
N TYR A 9 -14.30 -4.21 -2.12
CA TYR A 9 -14.62 -3.23 -3.15
C TYR A 9 -16.13 -3.09 -3.25
N PHE A 10 -16.60 -1.86 -3.33
CA PHE A 10 -18.02 -1.57 -3.36
C PHE A 10 -18.41 -0.96 -4.72
N PRO A 11 -19.47 -1.43 -5.36
CA PRO A 11 -19.88 -0.91 -6.67
C PRO A 11 -20.23 0.58 -6.56
N THR A 12 -19.59 1.40 -7.38
CA THR A 12 -19.79 2.85 -7.41
C THR A 12 -21.23 3.23 -7.77
N SER A 13 -21.90 2.39 -8.56
CA SER A 13 -23.31 2.53 -8.95
C SER A 13 -24.28 2.36 -7.78
N GLU A 14 -23.85 1.80 -6.64
CA GLU A 14 -24.70 1.62 -5.45
C GLU A 14 -24.42 2.65 -4.35
N MET A 15 -23.48 3.57 -4.56
CA MET A 15 -22.99 4.53 -3.55
C MET A 15 -23.98 5.62 -3.13
N HIS A 16 -25.16 5.68 -3.74
CA HIS A 16 -26.13 6.74 -3.48
C HIS A 16 -26.52 6.91 -2.01
N GLY A 17 -26.69 5.81 -1.25
CA GLY A 17 -26.99 5.85 0.18
C GLY A 17 -25.82 6.35 1.03
N VAL A 18 -24.59 5.96 0.67
CA VAL A 18 -23.36 6.38 1.36
C VAL A 18 -23.04 7.86 1.11
N LEU A 19 -23.25 8.32 -0.14
CA LEU A 19 -22.97 9.69 -0.56
C LEU A 19 -24.13 10.65 -0.29
N LEU A 20 -25.19 10.18 0.38
CA LEU A 20 -26.36 10.98 0.76
C LEU A 20 -27.03 11.65 -0.46
N THR A 21 -27.19 10.88 -1.53
CA THR A 21 -27.82 11.32 -2.79
C THR A 21 -29.09 10.55 -3.07
N HIS A 22 -29.99 11.14 -3.87
CA HIS A 22 -31.27 10.54 -4.22
C HIS A 22 -31.23 9.65 -5.47
N SER A 23 -30.07 9.50 -6.14
CA SER A 23 -29.97 8.67 -7.34
C SER A 23 -28.57 8.09 -7.53
N LYS A 24 -28.52 6.92 -8.16
CA LYS A 24 -27.27 6.26 -8.59
C LYS A 24 -26.44 7.16 -9.51
N GLN A 25 -27.10 7.88 -10.41
CA GLN A 25 -26.41 8.79 -11.34
C GLN A 25 -25.74 9.96 -10.61
N ASN A 26 -26.36 10.52 -9.57
CA ASN A 26 -25.76 11.60 -8.78
C ASN A 26 -24.55 11.09 -8.00
N ALA A 27 -24.61 9.88 -7.45
CA ALA A 27 -23.47 9.23 -6.80
C ALA A 27 -22.29 9.08 -7.76
N LEU A 28 -22.53 8.60 -8.98
CA LEU A 28 -21.50 8.48 -10.01
C LEU A 28 -20.92 9.85 -10.41
N ASN A 29 -21.76 10.88 -10.53
CA ASN A 29 -21.32 12.24 -10.85
C ASN A 29 -20.42 12.81 -9.74
N ILE A 30 -20.75 12.57 -8.47
CA ILE A 30 -19.91 12.97 -7.33
C ILE A 30 -18.57 12.25 -7.38
N ILE A 31 -18.55 10.94 -7.59
CA ILE A 31 -17.31 10.16 -7.68
C ILE A 31 -16.44 10.67 -8.85
N LYS A 32 -17.04 10.95 -10.01
CA LYS A 32 -16.34 11.53 -11.16
C LYS A 32 -15.79 12.93 -10.89
N ALA A 33 -16.53 13.79 -10.18
CA ALA A 33 -16.05 15.12 -9.81
C ALA A 33 -14.86 15.06 -8.83
N HIS A 34 -14.76 13.99 -8.05
CA HIS A 34 -13.73 13.79 -7.03
C HIS A 34 -12.69 12.74 -7.44
N LEU A 35 -12.63 12.38 -8.74
CA LEU A 35 -11.80 11.29 -9.24
C LEU A 35 -10.33 11.44 -8.81
N ARG A 36 -9.81 12.67 -8.79
CA ARG A 36 -8.44 12.98 -8.36
C ARG A 36 -8.07 12.44 -6.98
N PHE A 37 -9.04 12.33 -6.07
CA PHE A 37 -8.83 11.84 -4.70
C PHE A 37 -9.04 10.33 -4.59
N VAL A 38 -9.89 9.77 -5.44
CA VAL A 38 -10.33 8.37 -5.33
C VAL A 38 -9.74 7.43 -6.38
N GLN A 39 -9.10 7.96 -7.43
CA GLN A 39 -8.54 7.21 -8.56
C GLN A 39 -7.63 6.04 -8.12
N PRO A 40 -6.73 6.18 -7.13
CA PRO A 40 -5.87 5.07 -6.68
C PRO A 40 -6.64 3.91 -6.05
N TYR A 41 -7.91 4.11 -5.69
CA TYR A 41 -8.75 3.16 -4.98
C TYR A 41 -9.88 2.60 -5.84
N ILE A 42 -9.96 3.01 -7.11
CA ILE A 42 -10.90 2.49 -8.08
C ILE A 42 -10.34 1.20 -8.68
N TRP A 43 -11.16 0.17 -8.69
CA TRP A 43 -10.96 -1.03 -9.46
C TRP A 43 -12.06 -1.14 -10.50
N GLN A 44 -11.71 -1.54 -11.72
CA GLN A 44 -12.64 -1.68 -12.82
C GLN A 44 -12.65 -3.14 -13.29
N GLU A 45 -13.85 -3.69 -13.43
CA GLU A 45 -14.10 -5.02 -13.97
C GLU A 45 -15.23 -4.92 -14.99
N ASN A 46 -14.92 -5.25 -16.25
CA ASN A 46 -15.80 -4.97 -17.38
C ASN A 46 -16.15 -3.46 -17.45
N ASP A 47 -17.45 -3.15 -17.59
CA ASP A 47 -17.98 -1.78 -17.59
C ASP A 47 -18.31 -1.26 -16.18
N ASP A 48 -18.10 -2.06 -15.13
CA ASP A 48 -18.42 -1.70 -13.76
C ASP A 48 -17.21 -1.14 -13.00
N GLN A 49 -17.44 -0.03 -12.29
CA GLN A 49 -16.46 0.59 -11.42
C GLN A 49 -16.76 0.27 -9.96
N TYR A 50 -15.73 -0.11 -9.22
CA TYR A 50 -15.78 -0.39 -7.81
C TYR A 50 -14.79 0.49 -7.04
N LEU A 51 -15.17 0.90 -5.83
CA LEU A 51 -14.35 1.73 -4.95
C LEU A 51 -13.99 0.95 -3.69
N LYS A 52 -12.71 0.92 -3.35
CA LYS A 52 -12.22 0.32 -2.10
C LYS A 52 -12.72 1.13 -0.89
N HIS A 53 -12.96 0.48 0.25
CA HIS A 53 -13.44 1.15 1.48
C HIS A 53 -12.65 2.42 1.84
N ILE A 54 -11.31 2.37 1.75
CA ILE A 54 -10.46 3.52 2.09
C ILE A 54 -10.65 4.71 1.14
N GLY A 55 -10.98 4.45 -0.12
CA GLY A 55 -11.34 5.49 -1.08
C GLY A 55 -12.70 6.11 -0.77
N ILE A 56 -13.62 5.34 -0.19
CA ILE A 56 -14.90 5.86 0.30
C ILE A 56 -14.66 6.79 1.50
N ASP A 57 -13.80 6.39 2.44
CA ASP A 57 -13.45 7.20 3.61
C ASP A 57 -12.86 8.57 3.20
N ILE A 58 -11.90 8.56 2.28
CA ILE A 58 -11.27 9.78 1.74
C ILE A 58 -12.32 10.67 1.03
N LEU A 59 -13.21 10.06 0.26
CA LEU A 59 -14.28 10.80 -0.42
C LEU A 59 -15.25 11.45 0.58
N LEU A 60 -15.66 10.73 1.61
CA LEU A 60 -16.58 11.24 2.65
C LEU A 60 -15.93 12.35 3.48
N GLU A 61 -14.64 12.25 3.76
CA GLU A 61 -13.87 13.30 4.44
C GLU A 61 -13.83 14.57 3.59
N GLN A 62 -13.44 14.47 2.33
CA GLN A 62 -13.40 15.59 1.38
C GLN A 62 -14.78 16.27 1.25
N LEU A 63 -15.86 15.49 1.08
CA LEU A 63 -17.21 16.02 0.98
C LEU A 63 -17.67 16.71 2.29
N GLY A 64 -17.20 16.23 3.45
CA GLY A 64 -17.45 16.84 4.74
C GLY A 64 -16.72 18.18 4.93
N GLU A 65 -15.53 18.32 4.36
CA GLU A 65 -14.79 19.59 4.33
C GLU A 65 -15.46 20.62 3.40
N GLU A 66 -15.89 20.18 2.21
CA GLU A 66 -16.56 21.03 1.22
C GLU A 66 -17.99 21.42 1.62
N SER A 67 -18.65 20.58 2.42
CA SER A 67 -20.01 20.82 2.91
C SER A 67 -20.10 20.65 4.43
N PRO A 68 -19.69 21.65 5.23
CA PRO A 68 -19.73 21.58 6.69
C PRO A 68 -21.10 21.22 7.27
N LYS A 69 -22.19 21.66 6.63
CA LYS A 69 -23.57 21.34 7.01
C LYS A 69 -23.92 19.84 6.90
N LYS A 70 -23.17 19.08 6.10
CA LYS A 70 -23.33 17.63 5.88
C LYS A 70 -22.23 16.80 6.54
N LYS A 71 -21.24 17.44 7.17
CA LYS A 71 -20.05 16.77 7.74
C LYS A 71 -20.41 15.67 8.74
N THR A 72 -21.34 15.95 9.66
CA THR A 72 -21.80 14.96 10.64
C THR A 72 -22.43 13.74 9.98
N GLN A 73 -23.22 13.94 8.91
CA GLN A 73 -23.85 12.85 8.18
C GLN A 73 -22.82 12.01 7.41
N TYR A 74 -21.79 12.62 6.84
CA TYR A 74 -20.70 11.89 6.20
C TYR A 74 -19.84 11.10 7.21
N LEU A 75 -19.58 11.66 8.40
CA LEU A 75 -18.93 10.93 9.49
C LEU A 75 -19.77 9.73 9.95
N ALA A 76 -21.09 9.88 10.03
CA ALA A 76 -22.00 8.79 10.36
C ALA A 76 -22.01 7.69 9.28
N ALA A 77 -22.01 8.07 8.00
CA ALA A 77 -21.91 7.13 6.88
C ALA A 77 -20.59 6.32 6.93
N ARG A 78 -19.47 6.99 7.24
CA ARG A 78 -18.16 6.33 7.44
C ARG A 78 -18.21 5.32 8.58
N ALA A 79 -18.71 5.72 9.75
CA ALA A 79 -18.85 4.84 10.90
C ALA A 79 -19.74 3.61 10.60
N TYR A 80 -20.83 3.81 9.85
CA TYR A 80 -21.71 2.73 9.42
C TYR A 80 -20.99 1.71 8.53
N ILE A 81 -20.21 2.17 7.55
CA ILE A 81 -19.43 1.27 6.66
C ILE A 81 -18.38 0.50 7.45
N SER A 82 -17.66 1.16 8.36
CA SER A 82 -16.67 0.49 9.22
C SER A 82 -17.33 -0.57 10.12
N ALA A 83 -18.49 -0.25 10.72
CA ALA A 83 -19.25 -1.20 11.53
C ALA A 83 -19.81 -2.36 10.70
N TRP A 84 -20.29 -2.08 9.50
CA TRP A 84 -20.76 -3.11 8.57
C TRP A 84 -19.62 -4.06 8.19
N LEU A 85 -18.44 -3.54 7.82
CA LEU A 85 -17.26 -4.36 7.53
C LEU A 85 -16.82 -5.19 8.75
N ALA A 86 -16.84 -4.61 9.95
CA ALA A 86 -16.49 -5.32 11.19
C ALA A 86 -17.47 -6.47 11.53
N ASN A 87 -18.74 -6.33 11.16
CA ASN A 87 -19.78 -7.34 11.38
C ASN A 87 -19.88 -8.39 10.24
N ASN A 88 -19.00 -8.33 9.22
CA ASN A 88 -18.90 -9.33 8.16
C ASN A 88 -17.62 -10.17 8.34
N PRO A 89 -17.62 -11.19 9.22
CA PRO A 89 -16.42 -11.90 9.64
C PRO A 89 -15.70 -12.61 8.48
N GLU A 90 -16.40 -13.08 7.44
CA GLU A 90 -15.77 -13.71 6.27
C GLU A 90 -14.97 -12.68 5.42
N VAL A 91 -15.40 -11.42 5.36
CA VAL A 91 -14.66 -10.35 4.67
C VAL A 91 -13.38 -10.00 5.42
N PHE A 92 -13.48 -9.88 6.75
CA PHE A 92 -12.32 -9.65 7.61
C PHE A 92 -11.35 -10.85 7.58
N LYS A 93 -11.89 -12.06 7.65
CA LYS A 93 -11.13 -13.31 7.59
C LYS A 93 -10.46 -13.51 6.23
N ASP A 94 -11.11 -13.23 5.12
CA ASP A 94 -10.51 -13.28 3.78
C ASP A 94 -9.45 -12.19 3.60
N ALA A 95 -9.69 -10.98 4.14
CA ALA A 95 -8.69 -9.92 4.19
C ALA A 95 -7.46 -10.32 5.01
N GLN A 96 -7.68 -10.93 6.16
CA GLN A 96 -6.65 -11.42 7.05
C GLN A 96 -5.89 -12.60 6.43
N LEU A 97 -6.59 -13.58 5.84
CA LEU A 97 -6.00 -14.74 5.17
C LEU A 97 -5.20 -14.32 3.94
N THR A 98 -5.72 -13.38 3.14
CA THR A 98 -4.97 -12.87 1.99
C THR A 98 -3.78 -12.01 2.43
N GLY A 99 -3.91 -11.22 3.50
CA GLY A 99 -2.80 -10.51 4.13
C GLY A 99 -1.71 -11.48 4.60
N GLN A 100 -2.11 -12.56 5.27
CA GLN A 100 -1.20 -13.65 5.67
C GLN A 100 -0.56 -14.35 4.48
N GLU A 101 -1.29 -14.59 3.39
CA GLU A 101 -0.75 -15.18 2.16
C GLU A 101 0.25 -14.26 1.47
N LEU A 102 -0.03 -12.95 1.40
CA LEU A 102 0.89 -11.94 0.89
C LEU A 102 2.15 -11.84 1.75
N ASP A 103 2.02 -11.88 3.07
CA ASP A 103 3.16 -11.91 3.97
C ASP A 103 4.00 -13.19 3.80
N ARG A 104 3.35 -14.35 3.61
CA ARG A 104 4.05 -15.60 3.27
C ARG A 104 4.80 -15.49 1.95
N LYS A 105 4.18 -14.93 0.91
CA LYS A 105 4.81 -14.70 -0.39
C LYS A 105 6.00 -13.73 -0.28
N LYS A 106 5.86 -12.67 0.52
CA LYS A 106 6.94 -11.70 0.82
C LYS A 106 8.11 -12.38 1.51
N ILE A 107 7.84 -13.12 2.59
CA ILE A 107 8.86 -13.88 3.33
C ILE A 107 9.57 -14.88 2.40
N SER A 108 8.81 -15.62 1.58
CA SER A 108 9.36 -16.56 0.61
C SER A 108 10.27 -15.88 -0.42
N ALA A 109 9.83 -14.76 -1.00
CA ALA A 109 10.65 -13.98 -1.94
C ALA A 109 11.94 -13.45 -1.29
N MET A 110 11.83 -12.91 -0.06
CA MET A 110 12.99 -12.45 0.71
C MET A 110 13.94 -13.61 1.04
N GLN A 111 13.43 -14.77 1.46
CA GLN A 111 14.27 -15.95 1.71
C GLN A 111 14.97 -16.43 0.43
N ALA A 112 14.27 -16.44 -0.71
CA ALA A 112 14.87 -16.82 -1.98
C ALA A 112 16.02 -15.89 -2.40
N VAL A 113 15.88 -14.59 -2.17
CA VAL A 113 16.96 -13.60 -2.41
C VAL A 113 18.10 -13.80 -1.42
N ARG A 114 17.80 -13.94 -0.12
CA ARG A 114 18.78 -14.16 0.95
C ARG A 114 19.63 -15.41 0.69
N ASN A 115 18.99 -16.53 0.33
CA ASN A 115 19.66 -17.81 0.12
C ASN A 115 20.56 -17.84 -1.13
N LYS A 116 20.27 -17.00 -2.13
CA LYS A 116 21.09 -16.87 -3.35
C LYS A 116 22.21 -15.83 -3.21
N ALA A 117 22.13 -14.96 -2.21
CA ALA A 117 23.06 -13.86 -2.06
C ALA A 117 24.37 -14.33 -1.45
N THR A 118 25.47 -14.13 -2.18
CA THR A 118 26.83 -14.40 -1.70
C THR A 118 27.54 -13.14 -1.22
N HIS A 119 27.09 -11.96 -1.68
CA HIS A 119 27.70 -10.67 -1.35
C HIS A 119 26.62 -9.62 -1.10
N CYS A 120 26.95 -8.62 -0.29
CA CYS A 120 26.15 -7.43 -0.10
C CYS A 120 26.03 -6.64 -1.41
N ALA A 121 24.80 -6.40 -1.84
CA ALA A 121 24.50 -5.70 -3.08
C ALA A 121 24.97 -4.24 -3.13
N LEU A 122 25.25 -3.61 -1.97
CA LEU A 122 25.76 -2.24 -1.88
C LEU A 122 27.27 -2.18 -1.68
N SER A 123 27.81 -2.88 -0.68
CA SER A 123 29.25 -2.82 -0.37
C SER A 123 30.10 -3.80 -1.18
N GLY A 124 29.50 -4.80 -1.82
CA GLY A 124 30.20 -5.91 -2.46
C GLY A 124 30.88 -6.87 -1.48
N THR A 125 30.79 -6.63 -0.16
CA THR A 125 31.40 -7.49 0.86
C THR A 125 30.71 -8.87 0.87
N PRO A 126 31.45 -9.99 0.89
CA PRO A 126 30.87 -11.32 0.98
C PRO A 126 30.08 -11.52 2.28
N PHE A 127 28.97 -12.25 2.20
CA PHE A 127 28.28 -12.75 3.38
C PHE A 127 29.04 -13.98 3.91
N GLY A 128 29.43 -13.94 5.18
CA GLY A 128 30.22 -14.97 5.85
C GLY A 128 29.87 -15.11 7.32
N GLN A 129 30.68 -15.85 8.08
CA GLN A 129 30.45 -15.99 9.53
C GLN A 129 30.51 -14.62 10.23
N GLY A 130 29.44 -14.30 10.96
CA GLY A 130 29.31 -13.03 11.70
C GLY A 130 28.80 -11.84 10.88
N VAL A 131 28.55 -12.00 9.56
CA VAL A 131 27.98 -10.93 8.73
C VAL A 131 26.52 -11.24 8.43
N GLU A 132 25.61 -10.58 9.14
CA GLU A 132 24.17 -10.79 8.96
C GLU A 132 23.68 -10.23 7.62
N CYS A 133 23.06 -11.11 6.82
CA CYS A 133 22.41 -10.79 5.55
C CYS A 133 20.95 -10.42 5.78
N HIS A 134 20.60 -9.18 5.43
CA HIS A 134 19.24 -8.67 5.44
C HIS A 134 18.77 -8.46 4.00
N VAL A 135 17.47 -8.64 3.76
CA VAL A 135 16.87 -8.28 2.47
C VAL A 135 16.13 -6.97 2.62
N HIS A 136 16.43 -6.05 1.71
CA HIS A 136 15.89 -4.71 1.67
C HIS A 136 15.04 -4.51 0.42
N HIS A 137 13.90 -3.85 0.58
CA HIS A 137 13.04 -3.42 -0.51
C HIS A 137 13.55 -2.10 -1.10
N ILE A 138 13.91 -2.10 -2.38
CA ILE A 138 14.40 -0.91 -3.08
C ILE A 138 13.34 0.20 -3.06
N GLU A 139 12.13 -0.12 -3.52
CA GLU A 139 10.93 0.68 -3.27
C GLU A 139 10.25 0.12 -2.03
N GLY A 140 10.06 0.95 -1.01
CA GLY A 140 9.46 0.55 0.25
C GLY A 140 8.05 -0.01 0.08
N VAL A 141 7.66 -0.93 0.97
CA VAL A 141 6.34 -1.59 0.92
C VAL A 141 5.20 -0.59 1.10
N SER A 142 5.43 0.49 1.85
CA SER A 142 4.49 1.59 2.03
C SER A 142 4.28 2.39 0.73
N GLU A 143 5.35 2.59 -0.04
CA GLU A 143 5.39 3.42 -1.23
C GLU A 143 4.90 2.66 -2.47
N GLN A 144 5.32 1.39 -2.63
CA GLN A 144 5.01 0.55 -3.78
C GLN A 144 4.62 -0.88 -3.33
N PRO A 145 3.44 -1.07 -2.72
CA PRO A 145 3.03 -2.37 -2.17
C PRO A 145 2.89 -3.48 -3.22
N ASN A 146 2.63 -3.12 -4.49
CA ASN A 146 2.59 -4.04 -5.62
C ASN A 146 3.96 -4.66 -5.94
N LEU A 147 5.07 -4.06 -5.48
CA LEU A 147 6.43 -4.57 -5.68
C LEU A 147 6.96 -5.35 -4.47
N ALA A 148 6.16 -5.54 -3.42
CA ALA A 148 6.60 -6.14 -2.16
C ALA A 148 7.10 -7.59 -2.30
N THR A 149 6.61 -8.32 -3.31
CA THR A 149 6.98 -9.72 -3.60
C THR A 149 7.84 -9.86 -4.86
N ASP A 150 8.15 -8.76 -5.57
CA ASP A 150 8.97 -8.80 -6.78
C ASP A 150 10.46 -8.98 -6.41
N PRO A 151 11.12 -10.08 -6.80
CA PRO A 151 12.54 -10.28 -6.53
C PRO A 151 13.44 -9.18 -7.08
N LYS A 152 13.03 -8.45 -8.13
CA LYS A 152 13.79 -7.32 -8.69
C LYS A 152 13.70 -6.04 -7.84
N ASN A 153 12.76 -6.01 -6.90
CA ASN A 153 12.63 -4.95 -5.91
C ASN A 153 13.34 -5.30 -4.59
N LEU A 154 14.05 -6.43 -4.53
CA LEU A 154 14.70 -6.94 -3.32
C LEU A 154 16.21 -7.03 -3.53
N ILE A 155 16.98 -6.51 -2.58
CA ILE A 155 18.44 -6.65 -2.56
C ILE A 155 18.90 -7.19 -1.23
N ALA A 156 19.94 -8.02 -1.24
CA ALA A 156 20.59 -8.51 -0.03
C ALA A 156 21.68 -7.53 0.41
N ILE A 157 21.59 -6.98 1.61
CA ILE A 157 22.54 -6.04 2.18
C ILE A 157 22.94 -6.43 3.60
N ARG A 158 24.06 -5.90 4.09
CA ARG A 158 24.49 -6.11 5.49
C ARG A 158 23.56 -5.37 6.44
N GLU A 159 23.35 -5.92 7.63
CA GLU A 159 22.47 -5.33 8.65
C GLU A 159 22.87 -3.88 9.01
N ASP A 160 24.17 -3.62 9.19
CA ASP A 160 24.68 -2.29 9.55
C ASP A 160 24.37 -1.25 8.46
N ILE A 161 24.58 -1.61 7.18
CA ILE A 161 24.23 -0.77 6.03
C ILE A 161 22.72 -0.57 5.94
N HIS A 162 21.94 -1.62 6.20
CA HIS A 162 20.48 -1.55 6.18
C HIS A 162 19.94 -0.56 7.21
N LYS A 163 20.41 -0.67 8.46
CA LYS A 163 20.04 0.25 9.55
C LYS A 163 20.51 1.68 9.26
N ALA A 164 21.74 1.84 8.78
CA ALA A 164 22.30 3.14 8.43
C ALA A 164 21.47 3.86 7.36
N TYR A 165 21.03 3.13 6.32
CA TYR A 165 20.18 3.68 5.27
C TYR A 165 18.83 4.17 5.82
N HIS A 166 18.11 3.34 6.57
CA HIS A 166 16.81 3.75 7.14
C HIS A 166 16.94 4.94 8.09
N ASN A 167 17.99 4.98 8.92
CA ASN A 167 18.25 6.12 9.78
C ASN A 167 18.54 7.39 8.98
N TRP A 168 19.33 7.28 7.91
CA TRP A 168 19.64 8.40 7.01
C TRP A 168 18.36 8.92 6.34
N VAL A 169 17.53 8.05 5.75
CA VAL A 169 16.26 8.44 5.11
C VAL A 169 15.33 9.15 6.10
N ASN A 170 15.16 8.56 7.30
CA ASN A 170 14.31 9.13 8.34
C ASN A 170 14.82 10.50 8.81
N SER A 171 16.14 10.67 8.95
CA SER A 171 16.74 11.95 9.37
C SER A 171 16.50 13.09 8.37
N GLN A 172 16.27 12.76 7.10
CA GLN A 172 15.96 13.72 6.04
C GLN A 172 14.45 13.90 5.82
N GLY A 173 13.60 13.22 6.59
CA GLY A 173 12.14 13.20 6.35
C GLY A 173 11.76 12.59 5.00
N GLY A 174 12.62 11.72 4.44
CA GLY A 174 12.44 11.11 3.13
C GLY A 174 11.69 9.78 3.19
N SER A 175 11.44 9.22 2.01
CA SER A 175 10.83 7.90 1.82
C SER A 175 11.84 6.87 1.32
N VAL A 176 11.55 5.58 1.55
CA VAL A 176 12.39 4.48 1.06
C VAL A 176 12.09 4.26 -0.42
N THR A 177 13.00 4.70 -1.28
CA THR A 177 12.83 4.64 -2.74
C THR A 177 14.14 4.29 -3.41
N ARG A 178 14.08 3.87 -4.68
CA ARG A 178 15.29 3.68 -5.50
C ARG A 178 16.16 4.92 -5.58
N ALA A 179 15.56 6.10 -5.61
CA ALA A 179 16.28 7.36 -5.69
C ALA A 179 17.09 7.63 -4.40
N THR A 180 16.44 7.51 -3.24
CA THR A 180 17.08 7.71 -1.94
C THR A 180 18.14 6.64 -1.66
N LEU A 181 17.90 5.39 -2.05
CA LEU A 181 18.88 4.31 -1.94
C LEU A 181 20.12 4.56 -2.81
N LYS A 182 19.95 5.04 -4.06
CA LYS A 182 21.07 5.42 -4.93
C LYS A 182 21.86 6.60 -4.37
N GLN A 183 21.18 7.60 -3.81
CA GLN A 183 21.84 8.74 -3.19
C GLN A 183 22.65 8.33 -1.96
N PHE A 184 22.09 7.49 -1.09
CA PHE A 184 22.79 6.93 0.05
C PHE A 184 24.00 6.10 -0.37
N ALA A 185 23.84 5.25 -1.38
CA ALA A 185 24.94 4.45 -1.91
C ALA A 185 26.08 5.33 -2.45
N ALA A 186 25.75 6.37 -3.21
CA ALA A 186 26.73 7.31 -3.75
C ALA A 186 27.49 8.06 -2.64
N SER A 187 26.81 8.52 -1.59
CA SER A 187 27.45 9.26 -0.50
C SER A 187 28.38 8.42 0.39
N HIS A 188 28.24 7.09 0.35
CA HIS A 188 29.04 6.15 1.14
C HIS A 188 30.02 5.32 0.28
N GLY A 189 30.15 5.62 -1.01
CA GLY A 189 31.06 4.90 -1.92
C GLY A 189 30.62 3.47 -2.24
N TYR A 190 29.32 3.18 -2.15
CA TYR A 190 28.73 1.87 -2.47
C TYR A 190 28.33 1.76 -3.94
N THR A 191 28.17 0.52 -4.42
CA THR A 191 27.70 0.26 -5.79
C THR A 191 26.21 0.58 -5.93
N THR A 192 25.85 1.06 -7.12
CA THR A 192 24.45 1.29 -7.55
C THR A 192 24.02 0.32 -8.66
N LYS A 193 24.81 -0.73 -8.92
CA LYS A 193 24.56 -1.75 -9.95
C LYS A 193 23.93 -2.99 -9.31
N TRP A 194 22.63 -2.90 -9.08
CA TRP A 194 21.78 -3.95 -8.50
C TRP A 194 20.41 -3.94 -9.18
#